data_AF-A0A4R5Y5P3-F1
#
_entry.id   AF-A0A4R5Y5P3-F1
#
_cell.length_a   1.000
_cell.length_b   1.000
_cell.length_c   1.000
_cell.angle_alpha   90.00
_cell.angle_beta   90.00
_cell.angle_gamma   90.00
#
_symmetry.space_group_name_H-M   'P 1'
#
loop_
_entity.id
_entity.type
_entity.pdbx_description
1 polymer ?
#
loop_
_entity_poly.entity_id
_entity_poly.type
_entity_poly.pdbx_seq_one_letter_code
_entity_poly.pdbx_strand_id
1 'polypeptide(L)'
;MRIAAGWLLGLMLAVAGAVVAVNLVNNTVASPQQPVREYLDALQDGDGGRALGLLRATVPPSNAAMLDGTGLQTAASRLTNVEIGDPQDRPGDQVVVPMEYTIDGSRLSTEFLLEKTGTEWIFFNTWAFVPSRLPTLDITVVNGNQANVNGVPVNMPNGRNSFAVFYPGEYEAALNGQYFSAPATRATVTARDVPVAPLNLLTQATGKLKEDVADKVKEFLDGCAAEAGKEQKLQPDCPFYYTSNNRVQDGSIKWTVTEYPNVSIEPFDGRWVVAPLDGKAKVEALQQNSFTGIWYPLEAEVDFSFTTRLDVSGDAVKVTPMLSF
;
A
#
# COMPACT_ATOMS: atom_id res chain seq x y z
N MET A 1 -39.61 -35.32 -62.99
CA MET A 1 -39.03 -33.97 -62.91
C MET A 1 -39.55 -33.13 -61.73
N ARG A 2 -40.86 -33.00 -61.51
CA ARG A 2 -41.42 -32.16 -60.41
C ARG A 2 -41.05 -32.59 -58.98
N ILE A 3 -40.98 -33.90 -58.72
CA ILE A 3 -40.59 -34.44 -57.39
C ILE A 3 -39.12 -34.14 -57.09
N ALA A 4 -38.23 -34.35 -58.07
CA ALA A 4 -36.81 -34.02 -57.95
C ALA A 4 -36.59 -32.51 -57.73
N ALA A 5 -37.36 -31.65 -58.40
CA ALA A 5 -37.30 -30.20 -58.19
C ALA A 5 -37.77 -29.78 -56.78
N GLY A 6 -38.81 -30.43 -56.24
CA GLY A 6 -39.27 -30.18 -54.87
C GLY A 6 -38.25 -30.62 -53.81
N TRP A 7 -37.62 -31.78 -53.99
CA TRP A 7 -36.53 -32.24 -53.13
C TRP A 7 -35.30 -31.34 -53.21
N LEU A 8 -34.92 -30.88 -54.41
CA LEU A 8 -33.83 -29.92 -54.59
C LEU A 8 -34.10 -28.57 -53.91
N LEU A 9 -35.33 -28.06 -54.00
CA LEU A 9 -35.72 -26.82 -53.34
C LEU A 9 -35.71 -26.97 -51.81
N GLY A 10 -36.23 -28.09 -51.30
CA GLY A 10 -36.19 -28.41 -49.87
C GLY A 10 -34.76 -28.54 -49.35
N LEU A 11 -33.87 -29.20 -50.11
CA LEU A 11 -32.44 -29.30 -49.78
C LEU A 11 -31.78 -27.92 -49.76
N MET A 12 -32.02 -27.06 -50.76
CA MET A 12 -31.46 -25.71 -50.78
C MET A 12 -31.90 -24.87 -49.58
N LEU A 13 -33.20 -24.93 -49.21
CA LEU A 13 -33.71 -24.22 -48.04
C LEU A 13 -33.09 -24.75 -46.74
N ALA A 14 -32.91 -26.07 -46.62
CA ALA A 14 -32.24 -26.67 -45.47
C ALA A 14 -30.77 -26.23 -45.37
N VAL A 15 -30.04 -26.20 -46.49
CA VAL A 15 -28.65 -25.71 -46.54
C VAL A 15 -28.57 -24.23 -46.20
N ALA A 16 -29.44 -23.39 -46.75
CA ALA A 16 -29.49 -21.96 -46.42
C ALA A 16 -29.78 -21.73 -44.93
N GLY A 17 -30.73 -22.47 -44.36
CA GLY A 17 -31.02 -22.44 -42.93
C GLY A 17 -29.83 -22.86 -42.07
N ALA A 18 -29.11 -23.92 -42.46
CA ALA A 18 -27.90 -24.37 -41.78
C ALA A 18 -26.78 -23.34 -41.84
N VAL A 19 -26.57 -22.69 -43.00
CA VAL A 19 -25.57 -21.61 -43.15
C VAL A 19 -25.89 -20.43 -42.24
N VAL A 20 -27.15 -20.00 -42.19
CA VAL A 20 -27.59 -18.91 -41.30
C VAL A 20 -27.41 -19.30 -39.83
N ALA A 21 -27.77 -20.52 -39.44
CA ALA A 21 -27.60 -21.00 -38.07
C ALA A 21 -26.12 -21.08 -37.67
N VAL A 22 -25.25 -21.60 -38.54
CA VAL A 22 -23.79 -21.62 -38.32
C VAL A 22 -23.24 -20.21 -38.15
N ASN A 23 -23.63 -19.27 -39.04
CA ASN A 23 -23.18 -17.90 -38.96
C ASN A 23 -23.63 -17.23 -37.65
N LEU A 24 -24.89 -17.47 -37.23
CA LEU A 24 -25.42 -16.96 -35.97
C LEU A 24 -24.63 -17.47 -34.76
N VAL A 25 -24.33 -18.77 -34.71
CA VAL A 25 -23.54 -19.38 -33.62
C VAL A 25 -22.11 -18.87 -33.64
N ASN A 26 -21.49 -18.74 -34.82
CA ASN A 26 -20.13 -18.22 -34.96
C ASN A 26 -20.01 -16.73 -34.58
N ASN A 27 -21.09 -15.97 -34.74
CA ASN A 27 -21.16 -14.56 -34.31
C ASN A 27 -21.60 -14.40 -32.85
N THR A 28 -21.96 -15.48 -32.15
CA THR A 28 -22.40 -15.44 -30.75
C THR A 28 -21.48 -16.26 -29.86
N VAL A 29 -21.66 -17.59 -29.83
CA VAL A 29 -20.97 -18.51 -28.93
C VAL A 29 -19.56 -18.85 -29.40
N ALA A 30 -19.35 -19.02 -30.70
CA ALA A 30 -18.03 -19.28 -31.30
C ALA A 30 -17.33 -17.99 -31.79
N SER A 31 -17.68 -16.86 -31.14
CA SER A 31 -17.14 -15.54 -31.47
C SER A 31 -15.80 -15.28 -30.77
N PRO A 32 -14.93 -14.43 -31.34
CA PRO A 32 -13.70 -13.99 -30.68
C PRO A 32 -13.91 -13.29 -29.32
N GLN A 33 -15.10 -12.77 -29.06
CA GLN A 33 -15.43 -12.10 -27.80
C GLN A 33 -15.63 -13.09 -26.64
N GLN A 34 -15.94 -14.36 -26.93
CA GLN A 34 -16.27 -15.35 -25.90
C GLN A 34 -15.08 -15.62 -24.94
N PRO A 35 -13.83 -15.84 -25.40
CA PRO A 35 -12.69 -15.95 -24.49
C PRO A 35 -12.44 -14.69 -23.65
N VAL A 36 -12.75 -13.51 -24.18
CA VAL A 36 -12.66 -12.24 -23.43
C VAL A 36 -13.67 -12.21 -22.30
N ARG A 37 -14.92 -12.62 -22.54
CA ARG A 37 -15.95 -12.74 -21.48
C ARG A 37 -15.52 -13.71 -20.39
N GLU A 38 -15.08 -14.91 -20.77
CA GLU A 38 -14.65 -15.94 -19.82
C GLU A 38 -13.44 -15.49 -19.00
N TYR A 39 -12.54 -14.72 -19.59
CA TYR A 39 -11.41 -14.14 -18.90
C TYR A 39 -11.86 -13.12 -17.86
N LEU A 40 -12.77 -12.19 -18.22
CA LEU A 40 -13.31 -11.21 -17.29
C LEU A 40 -14.08 -11.86 -16.14
N ASP A 41 -14.87 -12.89 -16.43
CA ASP A 41 -15.58 -13.67 -15.40
C ASP A 41 -14.57 -14.29 -14.44
N ALA A 42 -13.47 -14.87 -14.94
CA ALA A 42 -12.41 -15.42 -14.09
C ALA A 42 -11.73 -14.35 -13.22
N LEU A 43 -11.53 -13.14 -13.73
CA LEU A 43 -11.01 -12.02 -12.92
C LEU A 43 -12.00 -11.63 -11.81
N GLN A 44 -13.29 -11.55 -12.12
CA GLN A 44 -14.34 -11.19 -11.17
C GLN A 44 -14.58 -12.26 -10.11
N ASP A 45 -14.48 -13.54 -10.49
CA ASP A 45 -14.54 -14.68 -9.58
C ASP A 45 -13.27 -14.80 -8.73
N GLY A 46 -12.20 -14.10 -9.10
CA GLY A 46 -10.90 -14.22 -8.45
C GLY A 46 -10.21 -15.55 -8.71
N ASP A 47 -10.52 -16.21 -9.83
CA ASP A 47 -9.91 -17.48 -10.25
C ASP A 47 -8.71 -17.18 -11.16
N GLY A 48 -7.57 -16.96 -10.51
CA GLY A 48 -6.29 -16.68 -11.16
C GLY A 48 -5.79 -17.78 -12.07
N GLY A 49 -6.01 -19.04 -11.68
CA GLY A 49 -5.60 -20.19 -12.45
C GLY A 49 -6.33 -20.25 -13.79
N ARG A 50 -7.66 -20.05 -13.76
CA ARG A 50 -8.49 -19.97 -14.96
C ARG A 50 -8.13 -18.75 -15.81
N ALA A 51 -7.98 -17.58 -15.21
CA ALA A 51 -7.60 -16.35 -15.92
C ALA A 51 -6.25 -16.49 -16.63
N LEU A 52 -5.23 -17.05 -15.95
CA LEU A 52 -3.91 -17.29 -16.52
C LEU A 52 -3.95 -18.28 -17.70
N GLY A 53 -4.73 -19.36 -17.53
CA GLY A 53 -4.91 -20.39 -18.54
C GLY A 53 -5.60 -19.86 -19.80
N LEU A 54 -6.68 -19.09 -19.64
CA LEU A 54 -7.40 -18.43 -20.74
C LEU A 54 -6.47 -17.48 -21.49
N LEU A 55 -5.78 -16.59 -20.76
CA LEU A 55 -4.87 -15.61 -21.35
C LEU A 55 -3.62 -16.24 -21.98
N ARG A 56 -3.35 -17.52 -21.72
CA ARG A 56 -2.13 -18.25 -22.13
C ARG A 56 -0.87 -17.48 -21.76
N ALA A 57 -0.90 -16.83 -20.60
CA ALA A 57 0.15 -15.94 -20.15
C ALA A 57 1.19 -16.67 -19.28
N THR A 58 2.41 -16.18 -19.32
CA THR A 58 3.49 -16.58 -18.39
C THR A 58 3.62 -15.57 -17.25
N VAL A 59 3.95 -16.06 -16.06
CA VAL A 59 4.16 -15.23 -14.88
C VAL A 59 5.65 -14.79 -14.83
N PRO A 60 5.95 -13.48 -14.79
CA PRO A 60 7.32 -13.00 -14.59
C PRO A 60 7.84 -13.37 -13.19
N PRO A 61 9.17 -13.40 -12.96
CA PRO A 61 9.77 -13.70 -11.65
C PRO A 61 9.48 -12.58 -10.65
N SER A 62 8.32 -12.67 -10.01
CA SER A 62 7.70 -11.64 -9.17
C SER A 62 6.73 -12.29 -8.18
N ASN A 63 6.20 -11.51 -7.24
CA ASN A 63 5.25 -11.98 -6.25
C ASN A 63 3.88 -12.27 -6.89
N ALA A 64 3.33 -13.46 -6.63
CA ALA A 64 2.06 -13.93 -7.16
C ALA A 64 0.84 -13.55 -6.30
N ALA A 65 1.02 -12.80 -5.21
CA ALA A 65 -0.05 -12.50 -4.25
C ALA A 65 -1.28 -11.82 -4.85
N MET A 66 -1.15 -11.14 -6.00
CA MET A 66 -2.25 -10.44 -6.68
C MET A 66 -2.89 -11.27 -7.80
N LEU A 67 -2.41 -12.50 -8.03
CA LEU A 67 -2.90 -13.32 -9.13
C LEU A 67 -4.16 -14.11 -8.80
N ASP A 68 -4.60 -14.17 -7.55
CA ASP A 68 -5.72 -15.04 -7.16
C ASP A 68 -6.50 -14.47 -5.97
N GLY A 69 -7.75 -14.91 -5.80
CA GLY A 69 -8.60 -14.56 -4.67
C GLY A 69 -8.89 -13.06 -4.53
N THR A 70 -8.97 -12.56 -3.31
CA THR A 70 -9.49 -11.22 -3.00
C THR A 70 -8.70 -10.08 -3.66
N GLY A 71 -7.38 -10.21 -3.82
CA GLY A 71 -6.57 -9.18 -4.48
C GLY A 71 -6.96 -9.00 -5.96
N LEU A 72 -7.20 -10.12 -6.64
CA LEU A 72 -7.66 -10.17 -8.02
C LEU A 72 -9.10 -9.68 -8.16
N GLN A 73 -10.01 -10.18 -7.32
CA GLN A 73 -11.42 -9.75 -7.31
C GLN A 73 -11.55 -8.24 -7.09
N THR A 74 -10.79 -7.70 -6.14
CA THR A 74 -10.80 -6.27 -5.84
C THR A 74 -10.30 -5.46 -7.04
N ALA A 75 -9.24 -5.92 -7.73
CA ALA A 75 -8.75 -5.27 -8.94
C ALA A 75 -9.81 -5.25 -10.06
N ALA A 76 -10.52 -6.37 -10.23
CA ALA A 76 -11.54 -6.53 -11.26
C ALA A 76 -12.83 -5.75 -10.94
N SER A 77 -13.20 -5.66 -9.66
CA SER A 77 -14.45 -5.02 -9.20
C SER A 77 -14.52 -3.52 -9.48
N ARG A 78 -13.37 -2.88 -9.72
CA ARG A 78 -13.28 -1.45 -10.04
C ARG A 78 -13.70 -1.13 -11.47
N LEU A 79 -13.77 -2.14 -12.34
CA LEU A 79 -14.20 -1.97 -13.72
C LEU A 79 -15.73 -1.86 -13.77
N THR A 80 -16.20 -0.74 -14.29
CA THR A 80 -17.64 -0.46 -14.48
C THR A 80 -17.93 -0.16 -15.94
N ASN A 81 -19.20 -0.26 -16.35
CA ASN A 81 -19.64 0.00 -17.73
C ASN A 81 -18.81 -0.76 -18.78
N VAL A 82 -18.58 -2.05 -18.55
CA VAL A 82 -17.77 -2.88 -19.44
C VAL A 82 -18.53 -3.17 -20.73
N GLU A 83 -17.96 -2.78 -21.87
CA GLU A 83 -18.49 -3.02 -23.20
C GLU A 83 -17.41 -3.71 -24.05
N ILE A 84 -17.70 -4.92 -24.53
CA ILE A 84 -16.81 -5.63 -25.46
C ILE A 84 -17.28 -5.28 -26.89
N GLY A 85 -16.40 -4.64 -27.65
CA GLY A 85 -16.68 -4.22 -29.02
C GLY A 85 -16.56 -5.33 -30.05
N ASP A 86 -16.81 -4.97 -31.30
CA ASP A 86 -16.72 -5.91 -32.41
C ASP A 86 -15.25 -6.25 -32.75
N PRO A 87 -14.96 -7.51 -33.14
CA PRO A 87 -13.61 -7.94 -33.47
C PRO A 87 -13.13 -7.24 -34.75
N GLN A 88 -11.88 -6.83 -34.75
CA GLN A 88 -11.22 -6.19 -35.88
C GLN A 88 -10.17 -7.14 -36.46
N ASP A 89 -10.30 -7.47 -37.74
CA ASP A 89 -9.38 -8.39 -38.40
C ASP A 89 -7.93 -7.87 -38.41
N ARG A 90 -6.99 -8.78 -38.13
CA ARG A 90 -5.54 -8.57 -38.25
C ARG A 90 -4.96 -9.61 -39.21
N PRO A 91 -3.79 -9.34 -39.81
CA PRO A 91 -3.08 -10.33 -40.61
C PRO A 91 -2.78 -11.61 -39.82
N GLY A 92 -2.82 -12.77 -40.48
CA GLY A 92 -2.40 -14.05 -39.90
C GLY A 92 -3.44 -14.77 -39.04
N ASP A 93 -4.72 -14.75 -39.45
CA ASP A 93 -5.86 -15.37 -38.73
C ASP A 93 -6.01 -14.88 -37.28
N GLN A 94 -5.66 -13.62 -37.06
CA GLN A 94 -5.77 -12.93 -35.78
C GLN A 94 -6.88 -11.88 -35.81
N VAL A 95 -7.44 -11.61 -34.65
CA VAL A 95 -8.43 -10.57 -34.45
C VAL A 95 -8.12 -9.79 -33.18
N VAL A 96 -8.37 -8.49 -33.21
CA VAL A 96 -8.32 -7.63 -32.03
C VAL A 96 -9.74 -7.44 -31.53
N VAL A 97 -9.98 -7.78 -30.26
CA VAL A 97 -11.24 -7.51 -29.58
C VAL A 97 -11.02 -6.31 -28.66
N PRO A 98 -11.55 -5.12 -29.01
CA PRO A 98 -11.49 -3.96 -28.13
C PRO A 98 -12.50 -4.12 -27.00
N MET A 99 -12.13 -3.65 -25.82
CA MET A 99 -13.01 -3.59 -24.66
C MET A 99 -12.90 -2.20 -24.05
N GLU A 100 -14.04 -1.56 -23.81
CA GLU A 100 -14.13 -0.29 -23.12
C GLU A 100 -14.72 -0.46 -21.73
N TYR A 101 -14.28 0.36 -20.79
CA TYR A 101 -14.72 0.32 -19.40
C TYR A 101 -14.43 1.66 -18.71
N THR A 102 -14.93 1.81 -17.50
CA THR A 102 -14.73 3.00 -16.66
C THR A 102 -14.10 2.60 -15.33
N ILE A 103 -13.05 3.32 -14.93
CA ILE A 103 -12.43 3.26 -13.59
C ILE A 103 -12.43 4.69 -13.03
N ASP A 104 -12.97 4.90 -11.83
CA ASP A 104 -13.04 6.22 -11.18
C ASP A 104 -13.57 7.34 -12.09
N GLY A 105 -14.56 7.04 -12.93
CA GLY A 105 -15.17 7.98 -13.88
C GLY A 105 -14.36 8.24 -15.16
N SER A 106 -13.15 7.67 -15.29
CA SER A 106 -12.33 7.77 -16.50
C SER A 106 -12.64 6.63 -17.46
N ARG A 107 -13.02 6.94 -18.71
CA ARG A 107 -13.22 5.95 -19.78
C ARG A 107 -11.86 5.45 -20.28
N LEU A 108 -11.68 4.14 -20.28
CA LEU A 108 -10.46 3.45 -20.66
C LEU A 108 -10.78 2.34 -21.66
N SER A 109 -9.75 1.84 -22.34
CA SER A 109 -9.87 0.76 -23.30
C SER A 109 -8.70 -0.21 -23.17
N THR A 110 -8.99 -1.49 -23.43
CA THR A 110 -8.02 -2.58 -23.52
C THR A 110 -8.27 -3.34 -24.81
N GLU A 111 -7.21 -3.62 -25.53
CA GLU A 111 -7.26 -4.45 -26.74
C GLU A 111 -6.72 -5.85 -26.45
N PHE A 112 -7.52 -6.87 -26.76
CA PHE A 112 -7.10 -8.25 -26.65
C PHE A 112 -6.83 -8.83 -28.04
N LEU A 113 -5.64 -9.41 -28.21
CA LEU A 113 -5.27 -10.08 -29.45
C LEU A 113 -5.56 -11.59 -29.33
N LEU A 114 -6.40 -12.09 -30.22
CA LEU A 114 -6.77 -13.50 -30.30
C LEU A 114 -6.35 -14.09 -31.64
N GLU A 115 -6.13 -15.40 -31.64
CA GLU A 115 -5.85 -16.20 -32.83
C GLU A 115 -6.85 -17.35 -32.94
N LYS A 116 -7.19 -17.71 -34.18
CA LYS A 116 -8.00 -18.89 -34.46
C LYS A 116 -7.14 -20.14 -34.26
N THR A 117 -7.48 -20.96 -33.27
CA THR A 117 -6.72 -22.19 -32.93
C THR A 117 -7.31 -23.46 -33.55
N GLY A 118 -8.53 -23.40 -34.06
CA GLY A 118 -9.20 -24.56 -34.63
C GLY A 118 -10.57 -24.27 -35.21
N THR A 119 -11.25 -25.34 -35.64
CA THR A 119 -12.64 -25.30 -36.05
C THR A 119 -13.32 -26.59 -35.62
N GLU A 120 -14.19 -26.51 -34.63
CA GLU A 120 -14.99 -27.65 -34.21
C GLU A 120 -16.16 -27.88 -35.18
N TRP A 121 -16.47 -29.15 -35.41
CA TRP A 121 -17.54 -29.58 -36.32
C TRP A 121 -17.47 -28.97 -37.72
N ILE A 122 -16.28 -28.54 -38.19
CA ILE A 122 -16.05 -27.85 -39.49
C ILE A 122 -16.65 -26.43 -39.57
N PHE A 123 -17.52 -26.04 -38.63
CA PHE A 123 -18.32 -24.82 -38.72
C PHE A 123 -18.05 -23.79 -37.61
N PHE A 124 -17.57 -24.21 -36.44
CA PHE A 124 -17.44 -23.34 -35.27
C PHE A 124 -15.99 -23.02 -35.00
N ASN A 125 -15.60 -21.76 -35.17
CA ASN A 125 -14.22 -21.34 -34.92
C ASN A 125 -13.89 -21.44 -33.43
N THR A 126 -12.68 -21.90 -33.12
CA THR A 126 -12.12 -21.86 -31.77
C THR A 126 -11.11 -20.72 -31.70
N TRP A 127 -11.25 -19.88 -30.69
CA TRP A 127 -10.40 -18.71 -30.47
C TRP A 127 -9.64 -18.85 -29.16
N ALA A 128 -8.39 -18.40 -29.15
CA ALA A 128 -7.61 -18.29 -27.93
C ALA A 128 -6.83 -16.98 -27.94
N PHE A 129 -6.47 -16.48 -26.75
CA PHE A 129 -5.55 -15.37 -26.65
C PHE A 129 -4.19 -15.75 -27.26
N VAL A 130 -3.57 -14.79 -27.93
CA VAL A 130 -2.16 -14.92 -28.34
C VAL A 130 -1.31 -14.95 -27.08
N PRO A 131 -0.43 -15.96 -26.89
CA PRO A 131 0.39 -16.11 -25.69
C PRO A 131 1.16 -14.83 -25.34
N SER A 132 1.25 -14.56 -24.03
CA SER A 132 1.84 -13.32 -23.54
C SER A 132 2.58 -13.52 -22.21
N ARG A 133 3.09 -12.42 -21.65
CA ARG A 133 3.64 -12.36 -20.29
C ARG A 133 2.83 -11.33 -19.52
N LEU A 134 2.50 -11.65 -18.26
CA LEU A 134 1.80 -10.70 -17.39
C LEU A 134 2.67 -9.47 -17.11
N PRO A 135 2.07 -8.27 -17.01
CA PRO A 135 2.75 -7.09 -16.52
C PRO A 135 3.13 -7.23 -15.04
N THR A 136 4.06 -6.37 -14.60
CA THR A 136 4.50 -6.26 -13.20
C THR A 136 4.14 -4.91 -12.61
N LEU A 137 3.69 -4.91 -11.36
CA LEU A 137 3.45 -3.73 -10.55
C LEU A 137 4.53 -3.62 -9.48
N ASP A 138 5.35 -2.57 -9.54
CA ASP A 138 6.36 -2.29 -8.53
C ASP A 138 5.78 -1.41 -7.43
N ILE A 139 6.00 -1.83 -6.18
CA ILE A 139 5.54 -1.11 -4.99
C ILE A 139 6.75 -0.86 -4.08
N THR A 140 6.86 0.37 -3.56
CA THR A 140 7.83 0.74 -2.53
C THR A 140 7.13 1.25 -1.28
N VAL A 141 7.72 0.99 -0.12
CA VAL A 141 7.28 1.45 1.19
C VAL A 141 8.47 2.08 1.88
N VAL A 142 8.39 3.38 2.13
CA VAL A 142 9.45 4.09 2.85
C VAL A 142 9.51 3.57 4.28
N ASN A 143 10.69 3.13 4.74
CA ASN A 143 10.92 2.68 6.12
C ASN A 143 9.89 1.66 6.66
N GLY A 144 9.36 0.79 5.79
CA GLY A 144 8.38 -0.23 6.14
C GLY A 144 8.69 -1.57 5.47
N ASN A 145 8.20 -2.67 6.05
CA ASN A 145 8.45 -4.04 5.58
C ASN A 145 7.18 -4.80 5.19
N GLN A 146 6.04 -4.12 5.17
CA GLN A 146 4.73 -4.66 4.85
C GLN A 146 3.90 -3.61 4.12
N ALA A 147 2.90 -4.06 3.38
CA ALA A 147 1.86 -3.24 2.77
C ALA A 147 0.55 -4.03 2.73
N ASN A 148 -0.54 -3.34 2.43
CA ASN A 148 -1.78 -3.94 1.99
C ASN A 148 -1.97 -3.59 0.51
N VAL A 149 -2.20 -4.59 -0.34
CA VAL A 149 -2.48 -4.39 -1.76
C VAL A 149 -3.83 -5.01 -2.05
N ASN A 150 -4.79 -4.20 -2.47
CA ASN A 150 -6.16 -4.65 -2.75
C ASN A 150 -6.79 -5.51 -1.64
N GLY A 151 -6.60 -5.11 -0.38
CA GLY A 151 -7.09 -5.83 0.79
C GLY A 151 -6.18 -6.95 1.29
N VAL A 152 -5.17 -7.36 0.51
CA VAL A 152 -4.27 -8.48 0.86
C VAL A 152 -3.00 -7.95 1.56
N PRO A 153 -2.68 -8.42 2.78
CA PRO A 153 -1.42 -8.09 3.43
C PRO A 153 -0.25 -8.78 2.72
N VAL A 154 0.79 -8.01 2.39
CA VAL A 154 1.96 -8.49 1.67
C VAL A 154 3.26 -8.05 2.36
N ASN A 155 4.28 -8.90 2.26
CA ASN A 155 5.62 -8.58 2.74
C ASN A 155 6.37 -7.73 1.71
N MET A 156 7.09 -6.72 2.22
CA MET A 156 7.87 -5.74 1.46
C MET A 156 9.34 -5.79 1.91
N PRO A 157 10.10 -6.84 1.55
CA PRO A 157 11.50 -6.96 1.97
C PRO A 157 12.31 -5.74 1.50
N ASN A 158 13.08 -5.14 2.40
CA ASN A 158 13.83 -3.90 2.15
C ASN A 158 12.94 -2.74 1.64
N GLY A 159 11.65 -2.73 2.00
CA GLY A 159 10.70 -1.69 1.60
C GLY A 159 10.34 -1.71 0.12
N ARG A 160 10.52 -2.82 -0.59
CA ARG A 160 10.13 -2.93 -2.00
C ARG A 160 9.73 -4.34 -2.41
N ASN A 161 8.81 -4.44 -3.36
CA ASN A 161 8.43 -5.71 -3.96
C ASN A 161 7.83 -5.47 -5.36
N SER A 162 7.82 -6.51 -6.19
CA SER A 162 7.25 -6.49 -7.54
C SER A 162 6.20 -7.59 -7.63
N PHE A 163 5.02 -7.29 -8.18
CA PHE A 163 3.88 -8.20 -8.22
C PHE A 163 3.47 -8.47 -9.68
N ALA A 164 3.31 -9.73 -10.04
CA ALA A 164 2.63 -10.07 -11.29
C ALA A 164 1.14 -9.73 -11.15
N VAL A 165 0.57 -9.12 -12.18
CA VAL A 165 -0.80 -8.61 -12.15
C VAL A 165 -1.52 -8.88 -13.47
N PHE A 166 -2.83 -9.13 -13.39
CA PHE A 166 -3.70 -9.22 -14.56
C PHE A 166 -4.13 -7.84 -15.06
N TYR A 167 -4.59 -7.79 -16.31
CA TYR A 167 -5.11 -6.59 -16.94
C TYR A 167 -6.42 -6.87 -17.70
N PRO A 168 -7.35 -5.92 -17.77
CA PRO A 168 -7.31 -4.66 -17.03
C PRO A 168 -7.67 -4.82 -15.55
N GLY A 169 -7.14 -3.93 -14.72
CA GLY A 169 -7.35 -3.93 -13.27
C GLY A 169 -6.83 -2.65 -12.62
N GLU A 170 -7.44 -2.27 -11.50
CA GLU A 170 -6.90 -1.22 -10.63
C GLU A 170 -6.29 -1.82 -9.36
N TYR A 171 -5.06 -1.45 -9.07
CA TYR A 171 -4.34 -1.94 -7.90
C TYR A 171 -4.08 -0.78 -6.95
N GLU A 172 -4.63 -0.90 -5.74
CA GLU A 172 -4.45 0.01 -4.64
C GLU A 172 -3.43 -0.57 -3.66
N ALA A 173 -2.41 0.21 -3.32
CA ALA A 173 -1.50 -0.09 -2.23
C ALA A 173 -1.73 0.90 -1.09
N ALA A 174 -1.71 0.43 0.15
CA ALA A 174 -1.79 1.25 1.35
C ALA A 174 -0.97 0.62 2.48
N LEU A 175 -0.68 1.39 3.53
CA LEU A 175 -0.14 0.84 4.78
C LEU A 175 -0.96 1.38 5.94
N ASN A 176 -1.59 0.47 6.70
CA ASN A 176 -2.33 0.80 7.91
C ASN A 176 -1.73 0.02 9.09
N GLY A 177 -0.56 0.45 9.54
CA GLY A 177 0.10 -0.10 10.73
C GLY A 177 -0.26 0.66 12.00
N GLN A 178 0.02 0.04 13.15
CA GLN A 178 -0.19 0.66 14.46
C GLN A 178 0.66 1.93 14.63
N TYR A 179 1.95 1.87 14.25
CA TYR A 179 2.90 2.98 14.44
C TYR A 179 3.22 3.77 13.17
N PHE A 180 3.06 3.13 12.02
CA PHE A 180 3.32 3.76 10.73
C PHE A 180 2.16 3.50 9.77
N SER A 181 1.75 4.55 9.07
CA SER A 181 0.71 4.50 8.05
C SER A 181 1.14 5.24 6.80
N ALA A 182 0.64 4.82 5.64
CA ALA A 182 0.79 5.53 4.37
C ALA A 182 -0.58 5.64 3.69
N PRO A 183 -0.94 6.82 3.15
CA PRO A 183 -2.15 6.97 2.35
C PRO A 183 -2.20 6.00 1.18
N ALA A 184 -3.41 5.62 0.78
CA ALA A 184 -3.61 4.75 -0.37
C ALA A 184 -3.14 5.43 -1.67
N THR A 185 -2.48 4.66 -2.52
CA THR A 185 -2.09 5.06 -3.88
C THR A 185 -2.51 3.98 -4.87
N ARG A 186 -2.82 4.38 -6.10
CA ARG A 186 -3.47 3.52 -7.09
C ARG A 186 -2.77 3.55 -8.44
N ALA A 187 -2.71 2.39 -9.08
CA ALA A 187 -2.23 2.24 -10.45
C ALA A 187 -3.24 1.43 -11.26
N THR A 188 -3.58 1.94 -12.43
CA THR A 188 -4.42 1.24 -13.40
C THR A 188 -3.53 0.51 -14.40
N VAL A 189 -3.76 -0.79 -14.57
CA VAL A 189 -3.08 -1.61 -15.55
C VAL A 189 -4.08 -1.87 -16.68
N THR A 190 -3.84 -1.32 -17.86
CA THR A 190 -4.78 -1.40 -18.99
C THR A 190 -4.35 -2.42 -20.05
N ALA A 191 -3.05 -2.69 -20.19
CA ALA A 191 -2.51 -3.62 -21.17
C ALA A 191 -1.17 -4.22 -20.71
N ARG A 192 -0.74 -5.30 -21.36
CA ARG A 192 0.51 -6.02 -21.04
C ARG A 192 1.79 -5.26 -21.38
N ASP A 193 1.74 -4.37 -22.36
CA ASP A 193 2.87 -3.68 -22.98
C ASP A 193 2.92 -2.19 -22.63
N VAL A 194 1.96 -1.71 -21.85
CA VAL A 194 1.95 -0.35 -21.30
C VAL A 194 2.68 -0.36 -19.96
N PRO A 195 3.73 0.47 -19.79
CA PRO A 195 4.43 0.59 -18.51
C PRO A 195 3.49 1.04 -17.39
N VAL A 196 3.53 0.35 -16.26
CA VAL A 196 2.76 0.69 -15.07
C VAL A 196 3.58 1.61 -14.17
N ALA A 197 3.01 2.73 -13.74
CA ALA A 197 3.69 3.62 -12.81
C ALA A 197 3.89 2.92 -11.44
N PRO A 198 5.08 3.02 -10.83
CA PRO A 198 5.32 2.40 -9.54
C PRO A 198 4.51 3.09 -8.44
N LEU A 199 4.04 2.30 -7.46
CA LEU A 199 3.32 2.79 -6.29
C LEU A 199 4.31 3.06 -5.16
N ASN A 200 4.39 4.32 -4.73
CA ASN A 200 5.27 4.73 -3.64
C ASN A 200 4.46 5.08 -2.40
N LEU A 201 4.58 4.26 -1.35
CA LEU A 201 3.95 4.48 -0.07
C LEU A 201 4.86 5.31 0.83
N LEU A 202 4.50 6.59 0.98
CA LEU A 202 5.14 7.53 1.88
C LEU A 202 4.57 7.32 3.28
N THR A 203 5.35 6.65 4.14
CA THR A 203 4.96 6.35 5.50
C THR A 203 5.04 7.59 6.39
N GLN A 204 4.20 7.61 7.42
CA GLN A 204 4.08 8.66 8.42
C GLN A 204 3.89 8.02 9.79
N ALA A 205 4.43 8.66 10.82
CA ALA A 205 4.19 8.27 12.21
C ALA A 205 2.72 8.49 12.58
N THR A 206 2.08 7.46 13.14
CA THR A 206 0.69 7.54 13.61
C THR A 206 0.59 8.33 14.91
N GLY A 207 -0.64 8.69 15.29
CA GLY A 207 -0.90 9.27 16.62
C GLY A 207 -0.47 8.34 17.75
N LYS A 208 -0.68 7.02 17.60
CA LYS A 208 -0.31 6.03 18.61
C LYS A 208 1.19 5.96 18.86
N LEU A 209 2.03 6.07 17.81
CA LEU A 209 3.48 6.11 18.00
C LEU A 209 3.90 7.37 18.77
N LYS A 210 3.32 8.52 18.43
CA LYS A 210 3.61 9.79 19.10
C LYS A 210 3.22 9.73 20.59
N GLU A 211 2.06 9.16 20.89
CA GLU A 211 1.58 8.94 22.26
C GLU A 211 2.52 8.02 23.05
N ASP A 212 2.89 6.86 22.50
CA ASP A 212 3.78 5.91 23.19
C ASP A 212 5.19 6.50 23.44
N VAL A 213 5.71 7.28 22.48
CA VAL A 213 6.97 8.00 22.66
C VAL A 213 6.81 9.09 23.72
N ALA A 214 5.71 9.84 23.73
CA ALA A 214 5.44 10.88 24.73
C ALA A 214 5.34 10.30 26.15
N ASP A 215 4.68 9.16 26.31
CA ASP A 215 4.57 8.47 27.60
C ASP A 215 5.94 8.02 28.11
N LYS A 216 6.79 7.48 27.23
CA LYS A 216 8.17 7.08 27.57
C LYS A 216 9.05 8.27 27.94
N VAL A 217 8.90 9.38 27.23
CA VAL A 217 9.60 10.64 27.54
C VAL A 217 9.15 11.19 28.89
N LYS A 218 7.84 11.17 29.16
CA LYS A 218 7.28 11.59 30.44
C LYS A 218 7.77 10.72 31.60
N GLU A 219 7.74 9.40 31.45
CA GLU A 219 8.25 8.44 32.43
C GLU A 219 9.72 8.72 32.77
N PHE A 220 10.55 8.97 31.74
CA PHE A 220 11.95 9.32 31.92
C PHE A 220 12.12 10.65 32.68
N LEU A 221 11.44 11.72 32.26
CA LEU A 221 11.56 13.04 32.89
C LEU A 221 11.06 13.05 34.35
N ASP A 222 9.98 12.32 34.64
CA ASP A 222 9.45 12.17 35.99
C ASP A 222 10.41 11.37 36.88
N GLY A 223 10.98 10.28 36.35
CA GLY A 223 12.02 9.51 37.03
C GLY A 223 13.27 10.36 37.32
N CYS A 224 13.70 11.17 36.35
CA CYS A 224 14.78 12.13 36.49
C CYS A 224 14.52 13.14 37.62
N ALA A 225 13.34 13.77 37.64
CA ALA A 225 13.00 14.75 38.67
C ALA A 225 12.93 14.13 40.07
N ALA A 226 12.36 12.91 40.16
CA ALA A 226 12.28 12.17 41.41
C ALA A 226 13.66 11.78 41.96
N GLU A 227 14.55 11.26 41.11
CA GLU A 227 15.91 10.88 41.54
C GLU A 227 16.74 12.12 41.86
N ALA A 228 16.65 13.20 41.09
CA ALA A 228 17.33 14.46 41.39
C ALA A 228 16.90 15.04 42.76
N GLY A 229 15.61 14.95 43.08
CA GLY A 229 15.09 15.29 44.40
C GLY A 229 15.60 14.36 45.49
N LYS A 230 15.65 13.04 45.25
CA LYS A 230 16.17 12.07 46.23
C LYS A 230 17.66 12.24 46.50
N GLU A 231 18.46 12.51 45.47
CA GLU A 231 19.89 12.74 45.56
C GLU A 231 20.25 14.17 45.99
N GLN A 232 19.26 15.07 46.08
CA GLN A 232 19.45 16.47 46.44
C GLN A 232 20.48 17.17 45.53
N LYS A 233 20.35 17.01 44.21
CA LYS A 233 21.24 17.60 43.20
C LYS A 233 20.56 18.74 42.44
N LEU A 234 21.24 19.89 42.34
CA LEU A 234 20.86 20.95 41.41
C LEU A 234 21.33 20.68 39.96
N GLN A 235 22.31 19.79 39.80
CA GLN A 235 22.85 19.36 38.50
C GLN A 235 22.83 17.83 38.43
N PRO A 236 21.63 17.23 38.30
CA PRO A 236 21.51 15.78 38.15
C PRO A 236 21.88 15.36 36.71
N ASP A 237 22.02 14.04 36.49
CA ASP A 237 22.20 13.46 35.15
C ASP A 237 20.87 13.47 34.36
N CYS A 238 20.28 14.66 34.20
CA CYS A 238 18.97 14.90 33.59
C CYS A 238 19.08 16.03 32.55
N PRO A 239 18.08 16.18 31.65
CA PRO A 239 18.05 17.28 30.67
C PRO A 239 18.03 18.67 31.30
N PHE A 240 17.53 18.79 32.52
CA PHE A 240 17.42 20.05 33.27
C PHE A 240 18.46 20.14 34.38
N TYR A 241 18.97 21.34 34.59
CA TYR A 241 19.91 21.65 35.66
C TYR A 241 19.77 23.12 36.08
N TYR A 242 20.24 23.44 37.28
CA TYR A 242 20.31 24.79 37.79
C TYR A 242 21.70 25.07 38.36
N THR A 243 22.26 26.24 38.04
CA THR A 243 23.56 26.69 38.56
C THR A 243 23.34 27.77 39.62
N SER A 244 23.96 27.58 40.80
CA SER A 244 23.94 28.56 41.88
C SER A 244 25.31 28.62 42.54
N ASN A 245 25.76 29.84 42.86
CA ASN A 245 26.96 30.07 43.68
C ASN A 245 26.62 30.17 45.18
N ASN A 246 25.36 29.96 45.54
CA ASN A 246 24.86 30.00 46.90
C ASN A 246 24.87 28.62 47.54
N ARG A 247 25.01 28.56 48.86
CA ARG A 247 24.88 27.31 49.60
C ARG A 247 23.42 26.89 49.65
N VAL A 248 23.11 25.65 49.26
CA VAL A 248 21.75 25.10 49.33
C VAL A 248 21.58 24.30 50.62
N GLN A 249 20.39 24.35 51.22
CA GLN A 249 20.06 23.53 52.38
C GLN A 249 19.81 22.08 51.96
N ASP A 250 20.50 21.14 52.62
CA ASP A 250 20.29 19.71 52.45
C ASP A 250 18.83 19.33 52.72
N GLY A 251 18.25 18.52 51.84
CA GLY A 251 16.86 18.06 51.95
C GLY A 251 15.81 19.05 51.45
N SER A 252 16.20 20.24 50.98
CA SER A 252 15.26 21.26 50.48
C SER A 252 15.01 21.22 48.97
N ILE A 253 15.84 20.51 48.20
CA ILE A 253 15.76 20.50 46.72
C ILE A 253 14.58 19.65 46.27
N LYS A 254 13.73 20.24 45.44
CA LYS A 254 12.61 19.59 44.77
C LYS A 254 12.58 20.00 43.30
N TRP A 255 12.58 18.99 42.44
CA TRP A 255 12.39 19.15 41.00
C TRP A 255 10.98 18.76 40.59
N THR A 256 10.40 19.46 39.63
CA THR A 256 9.11 19.12 39.03
C THR A 256 9.12 19.53 37.57
N VAL A 257 8.71 18.64 36.67
CA VAL A 257 8.54 18.98 35.25
C VAL A 257 7.23 19.76 35.12
N THR A 258 7.29 20.99 34.61
CA THR A 258 6.13 21.88 34.47
C THR A 258 5.56 21.86 33.05
N GLU A 259 6.41 21.62 32.05
CA GLU A 259 6.01 21.50 30.65
C GLU A 259 6.71 20.30 30.01
N TYR A 260 5.93 19.36 29.49
CA TYR A 260 6.45 18.17 28.81
C TYR A 260 6.62 18.43 27.30
N PRO A 261 7.64 17.83 26.66
CA PRO A 261 7.88 18.02 25.24
C PRO A 261 6.74 17.53 24.34
N ASN A 262 6.48 18.28 23.27
CA ASN A 262 5.63 17.83 22.17
C ASN A 262 6.42 16.91 21.23
N VAL A 263 5.88 15.72 20.94
CA VAL A 263 6.58 14.70 20.14
C VAL A 263 6.25 14.87 18.65
N SER A 264 7.28 15.21 17.86
CA SER A 264 7.25 15.11 16.40
C SER A 264 8.20 14.03 15.93
N ILE A 265 7.77 13.22 14.96
CA ILE A 265 8.53 12.08 14.42
C ILE A 265 8.49 12.17 12.90
N GLU A 266 9.67 12.26 12.28
CA GLU A 266 9.83 12.44 10.85
C GLU A 266 10.86 11.46 10.28
N PRO A 267 10.73 11.06 9.01
CA PRO A 267 11.73 10.25 8.35
C PRO A 267 12.97 11.09 8.01
N PHE A 268 14.16 10.62 8.38
CA PHE A 268 15.44 11.25 8.06
C PHE A 268 16.52 10.19 7.83
N ASP A 269 17.23 10.27 6.69
CA ASP A 269 18.33 9.37 6.29
C ASP A 269 17.99 7.86 6.43
N GLY A 270 16.79 7.49 5.96
CA GLY A 270 16.30 6.10 6.03
C GLY A 270 15.95 5.61 7.44
N ARG A 271 15.82 6.52 8.42
CA ARG A 271 15.43 6.22 9.81
C ARG A 271 14.27 7.11 10.26
N TRP A 272 13.66 6.75 11.38
CA TRP A 272 12.70 7.60 12.07
C TRP A 272 13.40 8.39 13.16
N VAL A 273 13.26 9.71 13.12
CA VAL A 273 13.92 10.61 14.06
C VAL A 273 12.85 11.39 14.81
N VAL A 274 13.02 11.46 16.14
CA VAL A 274 12.24 12.35 16.99
C VAL A 274 12.89 13.72 16.93
N ALA A 275 12.11 14.76 16.68
CA ALA A 275 12.59 16.14 16.76
C ALA A 275 13.15 16.43 18.17
N PRO A 276 14.01 17.45 18.34
CA PRO A 276 14.43 17.90 19.66
C PRO A 276 13.24 18.07 20.61
N LEU A 277 13.42 17.58 21.84
CA LEU A 277 12.39 17.56 22.86
C LEU A 277 12.65 18.70 23.83
N ASP A 278 11.88 19.76 23.68
CA ASP A 278 11.95 20.97 24.50
C ASP A 278 10.90 20.93 25.61
N GLY A 279 11.26 21.33 26.82
CA GLY A 279 10.32 21.39 27.94
C GLY A 279 10.82 22.28 29.06
N LYS A 280 10.08 22.29 30.17
CA LYS A 280 10.38 23.12 31.34
C LYS A 280 10.35 22.33 32.63
N ALA A 281 11.31 22.61 33.50
CA ALA A 281 11.35 22.08 34.85
C ALA A 281 11.48 23.20 35.87
N LYS A 282 10.85 23.02 37.01
CA LYS A 282 10.93 23.92 38.16
C LYS A 282 11.82 23.30 39.22
N VAL A 283 12.73 24.10 39.76
CA VAL A 283 13.50 23.78 40.96
C VAL A 283 13.06 24.68 42.11
N GLU A 284 12.76 24.04 43.23
CA GLU A 284 12.47 24.69 44.51
C GLU A 284 13.52 24.26 45.52
N ALA A 285 14.10 25.20 46.28
CA ALA A 285 15.03 24.91 47.36
C ALA A 285 15.10 26.07 48.38
N LEU A 286 15.82 25.88 49.49
CA LEU A 286 16.25 26.99 50.34
C LEU A 286 17.74 27.23 50.13
N GLN A 287 18.13 28.46 49.78
CA GLN A 287 19.54 28.82 49.56
C GLN A 287 19.98 29.98 50.47
N GLN A 288 21.26 29.97 50.83
CA GLN A 288 21.91 30.98 51.65
C GLN A 288 22.81 31.83 50.76
N ASN A 289 22.60 33.14 50.78
CA ASN A 289 23.46 34.06 50.06
C ASN A 289 24.91 33.93 50.57
N SER A 290 25.84 33.60 49.67
CA SER A 290 27.24 33.35 50.03
C SER A 290 27.99 34.57 50.59
N PHE A 291 27.47 35.79 50.39
CA PHE A 291 28.05 37.03 50.90
C PHE A 291 27.40 37.51 52.20
N THR A 292 26.06 37.48 52.28
CA THR A 292 25.32 38.05 53.42
C THR A 292 24.93 37.00 54.48
N GLY A 293 24.96 35.71 54.15
CA GLY A 293 24.54 34.63 55.03
C GLY A 293 23.02 34.52 55.24
N ILE A 294 22.22 35.32 54.54
CA ILE A 294 20.75 35.30 54.66
C ILE A 294 20.17 34.15 53.84
N TRP A 295 19.26 33.38 54.45
CA TRP A 295 18.49 32.32 53.80
C TRP A 295 17.27 32.88 53.08
N TYR A 296 17.00 32.38 51.87
CA TYR A 296 15.84 32.77 51.06
C TYR A 296 15.41 31.62 50.13
N PRO A 297 14.12 31.59 49.71
CA PRO A 297 13.64 30.56 48.80
C PRO A 297 14.26 30.72 47.41
N LEU A 298 14.72 29.61 46.84
CA LEU A 298 14.95 29.44 45.42
C LEU A 298 13.67 28.90 44.79
N GLU A 299 13.16 29.62 43.81
CA GLU A 299 12.09 29.17 42.93
C GLU A 299 12.48 29.60 41.52
N ALA A 300 12.89 28.63 40.69
CA ALA A 300 13.33 28.90 39.33
C ALA A 300 12.72 27.91 38.36
N GLU A 301 12.30 28.40 37.21
CA GLU A 301 11.94 27.59 36.05
C GLU A 301 13.11 27.60 35.08
N VAL A 302 13.47 26.42 34.57
CA VAL A 302 14.55 26.22 33.61
C VAL A 302 14.00 25.54 32.37
N ASP A 303 14.35 26.08 31.21
CA ASP A 303 14.12 25.41 29.93
C ASP A 303 15.16 24.30 29.76
N PHE A 304 14.74 23.19 29.18
CA PHE A 304 15.64 22.11 28.77
C PHE A 304 15.34 21.67 27.35
N SER A 305 16.36 21.11 26.70
CA SER A 305 16.25 20.48 25.38
C SER A 305 17.15 19.25 25.33
N PHE A 306 16.64 18.16 24.77
CA PHE A 306 17.44 16.95 24.54
C PHE A 306 16.95 16.20 23.32
N THR A 307 17.76 15.28 22.82
CA THR A 307 17.39 14.41 21.68
C THR A 307 17.17 12.98 22.15
N THR A 308 16.53 12.17 21.33
CA THR A 308 16.35 10.74 21.61
C THR A 308 16.70 9.90 20.40
N ARG A 309 17.10 8.66 20.65
CA ARG A 309 17.11 7.60 19.65
C ARG A 309 15.82 6.82 19.76
N LEU A 310 15.10 6.73 18.65
CA LEU A 310 13.89 5.94 18.50
C LEU A 310 14.21 4.64 17.76
N ASP A 311 13.92 3.52 18.41
CA ASP A 311 13.97 2.18 17.80
C ASP A 311 12.56 1.57 17.86
N VAL A 312 11.99 1.24 16.70
CA VAL A 312 10.68 0.60 16.58
C VAL A 312 10.87 -0.80 15.98
N SER A 313 10.45 -1.83 16.69
CA SER A 313 10.55 -3.22 16.24
C SER A 313 9.24 -3.96 16.51
N GLY A 314 8.51 -4.29 15.43
CA GLY A 314 7.15 -4.83 15.54
C GLY A 314 6.28 -3.88 16.36
N ASP A 315 5.78 -4.38 17.49
CA ASP A 315 4.90 -3.64 18.39
C ASP A 315 5.66 -2.97 19.56
N ALA A 316 6.98 -3.10 19.63
CA ALA A 316 7.80 -2.50 20.67
C ALA A 316 8.39 -1.15 20.23
N VAL A 317 8.20 -0.14 21.08
CA VAL A 317 8.82 1.19 20.97
C VAL A 317 9.87 1.34 22.06
N LYS A 318 11.11 1.65 21.66
CA LYS A 318 12.19 2.00 22.57
C LYS A 318 12.66 3.42 22.31
N VAL A 319 12.65 4.23 23.36
CA VAL A 319 13.14 5.61 23.35
C VAL A 319 14.35 5.68 24.25
N THR A 320 15.50 6.08 23.69
CA THR A 320 16.75 6.24 24.44
C THR A 320 17.14 7.72 24.47
N PRO A 321 17.07 8.40 25.63
CA PRO A 321 17.53 9.78 25.77
C PRO A 321 19.01 9.92 25.40
N MET A 322 19.33 10.99 24.69
CA MET A 322 20.69 11.38 24.33
C MET A 322 20.96 12.76 24.93
N LEU A 323 21.60 12.74 26.10
CA LEU A 323 21.96 13.95 26.84
C LEU A 323 23.38 14.37 26.47
N SER A 324 23.56 15.66 26.20
CA SER A 324 24.87 16.30 26.12
C SER A 324 25.08 17.11 27.39
N PHE A 325 26.11 16.76 28.16
CA PHE A 325 26.51 17.46 29.39
C PHE A 325 27.71 18.36 29.12
#